data_AF-A0A6H1JR29-F1
#
_entry.id   AF-A0A6H1JR29-F1
#
_cell.length_a   1.000
_cell.length_b   1.000
_cell.length_c   1.000
_cell.angle_alpha   90.00
_cell.angle_beta   90.00
_cell.angle_gamma   90.00
#
_symmetry.space_group_name_H-M   'P 1'
#
loop_
_entity.id
_entity.type
_entity.pdbx_description
1 polymer ?
#
loop_
_entity_poly.entity_id
_entity_poly.type
_entity_poly.pdbx_seq_one_letter_code
_entity_poly.pdbx_strand_id
1 'polypeptide(L)'
;MANGVFHTGYGIEIELTHADLGHPDLPGLFDEITQPIDQRDRELLQCLEHHKRGVCKAEDEDRSPWMAIRRRTVDGRTTLVAAHLPVRQRPTAEESDKHKAMKERIARAADRHGLTAEVEARSTDGRVRNDVLVTGDAERIGWEAQYSPITAATVRRRSQAAADLGILPLWITNSDRAALINRAPWARVDDFSWKDIASPRTMLVRGGVRHLQSWKCSRTAERTCPANGTFCGQFHAHWELPALCLPQRPHTEVDQLVVTSADGEHGPMRIPSQRDPRSVTRVWVPADDRDEWRQIFGPDDDSANQEPEAPDSDSPSRKNRSTVSAAMAKKTKSSTTGSPAGTQPTPPACTPSAKRPHVSSRSPSSANNASMSPRSSARRRLPSTDAMPGSSAPARAVAQPSTVTGQAPHTPAAPAVPEFPVVAGSEVDRATALARAARAPAKPVLARMTARGVAVALNTGRTVGPDPAAELGVPPRGRPCRLGCLTRGRVHP
;
A
#
# COMPACT_ATOMS: atom_id res chain seq x y z
N MET A 1 30.33 -10.44 2.28
CA MET A 1 29.71 -11.56 3.04
C MET A 1 29.75 -12.78 2.15
N ALA A 2 30.13 -13.94 2.69
CA ALA A 2 30.01 -15.20 1.95
C ALA A 2 28.55 -15.37 1.51
N ASN A 3 28.35 -15.61 0.22
CA ASN A 3 27.04 -15.81 -0.37
C ASN A 3 26.58 -17.24 -0.03
N GLY A 4 26.17 -17.43 1.22
CA GLY A 4 25.84 -18.74 1.75
C GLY A 4 24.49 -18.76 2.46
N VAL A 5 23.95 -19.96 2.58
CA VAL A 5 22.67 -20.26 3.25
C VAL A 5 22.86 -21.49 4.14
N PHE A 6 22.03 -21.63 5.18
CA PHE A 6 21.99 -22.85 5.98
C PHE A 6 20.89 -23.78 5.46
N HIS A 7 21.22 -25.04 5.22
CA HIS A 7 20.26 -26.07 4.82
C HIS A 7 19.69 -26.75 6.06
N THR A 8 18.43 -26.49 6.39
CA THR A 8 17.81 -27.00 7.64
C THR A 8 17.60 -28.50 7.63
N GLY A 9 17.31 -29.11 6.47
CA GLY A 9 17.10 -30.55 6.36
C GLY A 9 18.37 -31.38 6.56
N TYR A 10 19.53 -30.83 6.21
CA TYR A 10 20.83 -31.52 6.32
C TYR A 10 21.71 -30.99 7.45
N GLY A 11 21.39 -29.82 8.00
CA GLY A 11 22.18 -29.18 9.05
C GLY A 11 23.54 -28.65 8.58
N ILE A 12 23.65 -28.23 7.31
CA ILE A 12 24.92 -27.82 6.68
C ILE A 12 24.90 -26.36 6.21
N GLU A 13 26.06 -25.71 6.21
CA GLU A 13 26.26 -24.40 5.56
C GLU A 13 26.60 -24.61 4.08
N ILE A 14 25.84 -23.98 3.19
CA ILE A 14 26.03 -24.03 1.74
C ILE A 14 26.72 -22.76 1.27
N GLU A 15 27.82 -22.90 0.52
CA GLU A 15 28.50 -21.78 -0.13
C GLU A 15 28.17 -21.74 -1.63
N LEU A 16 27.32 -20.78 -2.02
CA LEU A 16 26.78 -20.68 -3.38
C LEU A 16 27.83 -20.27 -4.43
N THR A 17 29.04 -19.93 -3.99
CA THR A 17 30.18 -19.61 -4.87
C THR A 17 31.01 -20.83 -5.25
N HIS A 18 30.87 -21.95 -4.54
CA HIS A 18 31.59 -23.19 -4.83
C HIS A 18 30.83 -24.02 -5.88
N ALA A 19 31.58 -24.70 -6.75
CA ALA A 19 31.02 -25.48 -7.86
C ALA A 19 30.06 -26.57 -7.34
N ASP A 20 30.48 -27.28 -6.30
CA ASP A 20 29.69 -28.33 -5.65
C ASP A 20 29.04 -27.83 -4.35
N LEU A 21 28.82 -26.51 -4.24
CA LEU A 21 28.19 -25.87 -3.08
C LEU A 21 28.94 -26.06 -1.74
N GLY A 22 30.16 -26.62 -1.79
CA GLY A 22 30.97 -27.02 -0.64
C GLY A 22 30.76 -28.47 -0.18
N HIS A 23 29.91 -29.25 -0.85
CA HIS A 23 29.47 -30.58 -0.40
C HIS A 23 29.47 -31.61 -1.56
N PRO A 24 30.66 -32.12 -1.97
CA PRO A 24 30.75 -33.08 -3.07
C PRO A 24 30.04 -34.42 -2.80
N ASP A 25 29.82 -34.76 -1.52
CA ASP A 25 29.18 -36.01 -1.11
C ASP A 25 27.64 -35.98 -1.20
N LEU A 26 27.04 -34.86 -1.60
CA LEU A 26 25.58 -34.68 -1.74
C LEU A 26 25.19 -34.43 -3.21
N PRO A 27 25.26 -35.45 -4.08
CA PRO A 27 24.82 -35.32 -5.46
C PRO A 27 23.31 -35.03 -5.49
N GLY A 28 22.93 -33.89 -6.08
CA GLY A 28 21.53 -33.44 -6.15
C GLY A 28 21.18 -32.24 -5.28
N LEU A 29 22.07 -31.84 -4.36
CA LEU A 29 21.86 -30.66 -3.50
C LEU A 29 21.55 -29.40 -4.31
N PHE A 30 22.22 -29.22 -5.45
CA PHE A 30 21.98 -28.08 -6.33
C PHE A 30 20.54 -28.03 -6.86
N ASP A 31 20.02 -29.17 -7.33
CA ASP A 31 18.66 -29.25 -7.87
C ASP A 31 17.61 -29.03 -6.77
N GLU A 32 17.86 -29.57 -5.59
CA GLU A 32 16.99 -29.40 -4.41
C GLU A 32 16.89 -27.92 -3.98
N ILE A 33 18.02 -27.23 -3.79
CA ILE A 33 18.00 -25.85 -3.29
C ILE A 33 17.53 -24.84 -4.34
N THR A 34 17.58 -25.20 -5.63
CA THR A 34 17.09 -24.38 -6.74
C THR A 34 15.66 -24.70 -7.14
N GLN A 35 15.04 -25.73 -6.54
CA GLN A 35 13.65 -26.06 -6.80
C GLN A 35 12.72 -24.88 -6.43
N PRO A 36 11.66 -24.64 -7.22
CA PRO A 36 10.66 -23.61 -6.91
C PRO A 36 10.09 -23.75 -5.49
N ILE A 37 9.88 -22.62 -4.81
CA ILE A 37 9.44 -22.56 -3.40
C ILE A 37 8.09 -23.26 -3.17
N ASP A 38 7.24 -23.36 -4.18
CA ASP A 38 5.96 -24.07 -4.13
C ASP A 38 6.08 -25.59 -4.25
N GLN A 39 7.26 -26.09 -4.65
CA GLN A 39 7.54 -27.52 -4.84
C GLN A 39 8.54 -28.09 -3.82
N ARG A 40 9.08 -27.24 -2.93
CA ARG A 40 9.96 -27.66 -1.83
C ARG A 40 9.50 -27.10 -0.50
N ASP A 41 10.08 -27.58 0.60
CA ASP A 41 9.88 -26.96 1.88
C ASP A 41 10.39 -25.50 1.86
N ARG A 42 9.53 -24.57 2.28
CA ARG A 42 9.83 -23.16 2.38
C ARG A 42 10.94 -22.89 3.38
N GLU A 43 11.02 -23.70 4.43
CA GLU A 43 11.96 -23.57 5.55
C GLU A 43 13.27 -24.33 5.31
N LEU A 44 13.42 -24.96 4.13
CA LEU A 44 14.62 -25.73 3.76
C LEU A 44 15.91 -24.89 3.82
N LEU A 45 15.84 -23.62 3.45
CA LEU A 45 16.99 -22.73 3.40
C LEU A 45 16.79 -21.55 4.36
N GLN A 46 17.76 -21.32 5.23
CA GLN A 46 17.77 -20.27 6.23
C GLN A 46 18.94 -19.31 6.01
N CYS A 47 18.77 -18.04 6.32
CA CYS A 47 19.84 -17.05 6.32
C CYS A 47 20.92 -17.44 7.34
N LEU A 48 22.18 -17.47 6.92
CA LEU A 48 23.31 -17.84 7.79
C LEU A 48 23.44 -16.89 8.99
N GLU A 49 23.17 -15.60 8.81
CA GLU A 49 23.24 -14.63 9.91
C GLU A 49 22.19 -14.96 10.97
N HIS A 50 20.94 -15.20 10.55
CA HIS A 50 19.87 -15.60 11.45
C HIS A 50 20.20 -16.93 12.13
N HIS A 51 20.68 -17.93 11.39
CA HIS A 51 21.05 -19.22 11.97
C HIS A 51 22.09 -19.08 13.10
N LYS A 52 23.11 -18.24 12.88
CA LYS A 52 24.22 -18.05 13.84
C LYS A 52 23.88 -17.14 15.01
N ARG A 53 22.99 -16.17 14.82
CA ARG A 53 22.72 -15.10 15.80
C ARG A 53 21.30 -15.09 16.35
N GLY A 54 20.41 -15.88 15.78
CA GLY A 54 18.97 -15.86 16.03
C GLY A 54 18.21 -14.70 15.35
N VAL A 55 18.91 -13.79 14.65
CA VAL A 55 18.32 -12.65 13.93
C VAL A 55 19.23 -12.20 12.80
N CYS A 56 18.66 -11.76 11.67
CA CYS A 56 19.38 -11.11 10.57
C CYS A 56 18.81 -9.72 10.25
N LYS A 57 19.62 -8.87 9.62
CA LYS A 57 19.21 -7.50 9.23
C LYS A 57 17.96 -7.47 8.34
N ALA A 58 17.71 -8.52 7.57
CA ALA A 58 16.55 -8.56 6.70
C ALA A 58 15.22 -8.70 7.46
N GLU A 59 15.24 -9.26 8.67
CA GLU A 59 14.07 -9.36 9.55
C GLU A 59 13.66 -7.99 10.11
N ASP A 60 14.63 -7.09 10.34
CA ASP A 60 14.34 -5.68 10.67
C ASP A 60 13.62 -4.94 9.53
N GLU A 61 13.68 -5.50 8.31
CA GLU A 61 13.01 -5.01 7.10
C GLU A 61 11.76 -5.85 6.74
N ASP A 62 11.17 -6.54 7.72
CA ASP A 62 9.96 -7.37 7.57
C ASP A 62 10.08 -8.50 6.53
N ARG A 63 11.28 -9.06 6.36
CA ARG A 63 11.51 -10.26 5.53
C ARG A 63 11.76 -11.47 6.42
N SER A 64 11.33 -12.65 5.97
CA SER A 64 11.52 -13.87 6.77
C SER A 64 12.98 -14.32 6.71
N PRO A 65 13.52 -15.00 7.73
CA PRO A 65 14.87 -15.55 7.71
C PRO A 65 15.04 -16.69 6.69
N TRP A 66 13.94 -17.19 6.13
CA TRP A 66 13.93 -18.23 5.10
C TRP A 66 14.35 -17.68 3.75
N MET A 67 15.02 -18.50 2.94
CA MET A 67 15.72 -18.08 1.73
C MET A 67 15.26 -18.85 0.48
N ALA A 68 15.41 -18.22 -0.68
CA ALA A 68 15.45 -18.91 -1.97
C ALA A 68 16.71 -18.56 -2.74
N ILE A 69 17.14 -19.50 -3.58
CA ILE A 69 18.25 -19.30 -4.49
C ILE A 69 17.73 -18.82 -5.83
N ARG A 70 18.32 -17.74 -6.34
CA ARG A 70 18.05 -17.19 -7.66
C ARG A 70 19.32 -17.22 -8.50
N ARG A 71 19.17 -17.33 -9.82
CA ARG A 71 20.28 -17.15 -10.75
C ARG A 71 20.34 -15.68 -11.15
N ARG A 72 21.50 -15.06 -10.99
CA ARG A 72 21.77 -13.69 -11.44
C ARG A 72 22.91 -13.71 -12.44
N THR A 73 22.72 -13.11 -13.61
CA THR A 73 23.81 -12.93 -14.57
C THR A 73 24.40 -11.54 -14.39
N VAL A 74 25.70 -11.48 -14.08
CA VAL A 74 26.47 -10.24 -13.94
C VAL A 74 27.69 -10.38 -14.83
N ASP A 75 27.90 -9.42 -15.75
CA ASP A 75 29.02 -9.39 -16.69
C ASP A 75 29.18 -10.71 -17.50
N GLY A 76 28.06 -11.28 -17.94
CA GLY A 76 28.03 -12.54 -18.70
C GLY A 76 28.24 -13.81 -17.85
N ARG A 77 28.53 -13.69 -16.55
CA ARG A 77 28.67 -14.81 -15.63
C ARG A 77 27.39 -15.02 -14.83
N THR A 78 26.86 -16.24 -14.86
CA THR A 78 25.71 -16.61 -14.02
C THR A 78 26.20 -17.04 -12.64
N THR A 79 25.71 -16.38 -11.60
CA THR A 79 25.97 -16.70 -10.19
C THR A 79 24.66 -17.05 -9.50
N LEU A 80 24.73 -17.91 -8.49
CA LEU A 80 23.62 -18.14 -7.57
C LEU A 80 23.61 -17.03 -6.53
N VAL A 81 22.46 -16.53 -6.14
CA VAL A 81 22.30 -15.51 -5.11
C VAL A 81 21.16 -15.92 -4.19
N ALA A 82 21.40 -15.84 -2.88
CA ALA A 82 20.38 -16.07 -1.89
C ALA A 82 19.52 -14.81 -1.69
N ALA A 83 18.20 -14.97 -1.65
CA ALA A 83 17.25 -13.89 -1.36
C ALA A 83 16.29 -14.33 -0.25
N HIS A 84 16.05 -13.43 0.71
CA HIS A 84 15.07 -13.66 1.76
C HIS A 84 13.68 -13.79 1.16
N LEU A 85 12.94 -14.78 1.64
CA LEU A 85 11.53 -14.95 1.32
C LEU A 85 10.71 -13.87 2.03
N PRO A 86 9.59 -13.43 1.42
CA PRO A 86 8.66 -12.55 2.11
C PRO A 86 8.08 -13.26 3.33
N VAL A 87 7.80 -12.54 4.42
CA VAL A 87 7.06 -13.12 5.54
C VAL A 87 5.67 -13.52 5.04
N ARG A 88 5.33 -14.81 5.14
CA ARG A 88 3.94 -15.26 4.96
C ARG A 88 3.24 -15.10 6.30
N GLN A 89 2.78 -13.90 6.62
CA GLN A 89 1.74 -13.79 7.64
C GLN A 89 0.48 -14.36 7.01
N ARG A 90 0.01 -15.51 7.51
CA ARG A 90 -1.36 -15.93 7.20
C ARG A 90 -2.25 -14.82 7.77
N PRO A 91 -3.14 -14.21 6.96
CA PRO A 91 -4.06 -13.24 7.49
C PRO A 91 -4.78 -13.84 8.69
N THR A 92 -4.90 -13.06 9.75
CA THR A 92 -5.70 -13.52 10.89
C THR A 92 -7.16 -13.67 10.44
N ALA A 93 -7.95 -14.49 11.15
CA ALA A 93 -9.38 -14.61 10.84
C ALA A 93 -10.05 -13.23 10.84
N GLU A 94 -9.69 -12.38 11.80
CA GLU A 94 -10.18 -11.00 11.89
C GLU A 94 -9.75 -10.13 10.71
N GLU A 95 -8.48 -10.19 10.28
CA GLU A 95 -8.03 -9.48 9.06
C GLU A 95 -8.79 -9.94 7.82
N SER A 96 -9.03 -11.24 7.70
CA SER A 96 -9.84 -11.81 6.62
C SER A 96 -11.29 -11.29 6.68
N ASP A 97 -11.87 -11.15 7.86
CA ASP A 97 -13.24 -10.66 8.03
C ASP A 97 -13.33 -9.16 7.77
N LYS A 98 -12.35 -8.36 8.20
CA LYS A 98 -12.24 -6.93 7.85
C LYS A 98 -12.16 -6.74 6.34
N HIS A 99 -11.34 -7.56 5.65
CA HIS A 99 -11.20 -7.54 4.19
C HIS A 99 -12.53 -7.81 3.49
N LYS A 100 -13.24 -8.88 3.88
CA LYS A 100 -14.57 -9.22 3.33
C LYS A 100 -15.60 -8.13 3.60
N ALA A 101 -15.68 -7.64 4.84
CA ALA A 101 -16.61 -6.58 5.21
C ALA A 101 -16.39 -5.30 4.39
N MET A 102 -15.13 -4.92 4.13
CA MET A 102 -14.80 -3.76 3.31
C MET A 102 -15.21 -3.95 1.85
N LYS A 103 -14.97 -5.13 1.26
CA LYS A 103 -15.45 -5.47 -0.10
C LYS A 103 -16.96 -5.29 -0.23
N GLU A 104 -17.70 -5.92 0.67
CA GLU A 104 -19.15 -5.84 0.66
C GLU A 104 -19.64 -4.40 0.91
N ARG A 105 -18.97 -3.63 1.77
CA ARG A 105 -19.34 -2.23 2.01
C ARG A 105 -19.20 -1.40 0.74
N ILE A 106 -18.08 -1.52 0.04
CA ILE A 106 -17.83 -0.80 -1.22
C ILE A 106 -18.89 -1.18 -2.26
N ALA A 107 -19.16 -2.47 -2.44
CA ALA A 107 -20.20 -2.94 -3.36
C ALA A 107 -21.59 -2.41 -2.98
N ARG A 108 -22.00 -2.51 -1.70
CA ARG A 108 -23.27 -1.94 -1.23
C ARG A 108 -23.35 -0.42 -1.39
N ALA A 109 -22.24 0.30 -1.24
CA ALA A 109 -22.21 1.74 -1.47
C ALA A 109 -22.46 2.07 -2.95
N ALA A 110 -21.77 1.37 -3.86
CA ALA A 110 -22.00 1.49 -5.29
C ALA A 110 -23.46 1.15 -5.69
N ASP A 111 -23.97 0.01 -5.24
CA ASP A 111 -25.34 -0.45 -5.56
C ASP A 111 -26.40 0.54 -5.10
N ARG A 112 -26.28 1.11 -3.88
CA ARG A 112 -27.22 2.12 -3.35
C ARG A 112 -27.29 3.39 -4.20
N HIS A 113 -26.24 3.67 -4.96
CA HIS A 113 -26.15 4.83 -5.84
C HIS A 113 -26.38 4.47 -7.32
N GLY A 114 -26.81 3.24 -7.63
CA GLY A 114 -27.10 2.81 -8.99
C GLY A 114 -25.87 2.55 -9.85
N LEU A 115 -24.69 2.44 -9.25
CA LEU A 115 -23.45 2.09 -9.93
C LEU A 115 -23.32 0.57 -10.08
N THR A 116 -22.55 0.11 -11.06
CA THR A 116 -22.28 -1.33 -11.21
C THR A 116 -21.07 -1.72 -10.39
N ALA A 117 -21.20 -2.72 -9.51
CA ALA A 117 -20.10 -3.27 -8.73
C ALA A 117 -19.91 -4.78 -8.94
N GLU A 118 -18.66 -5.17 -9.17
CA GLU A 118 -18.25 -6.57 -9.29
C GLU A 118 -17.24 -6.89 -8.18
N VAL A 119 -17.61 -7.77 -7.24
CA VAL A 119 -16.73 -8.24 -6.18
C VAL A 119 -15.81 -9.34 -6.71
N GLU A 120 -14.51 -9.25 -6.41
CA GLU A 120 -13.47 -10.17 -6.91
C GLU A 120 -13.34 -10.19 -8.44
N ALA A 121 -13.64 -9.06 -9.07
CA ALA A 121 -13.64 -8.88 -10.52
C ALA A 121 -12.28 -9.27 -11.12
N ARG A 122 -12.32 -10.14 -12.12
CA ARG A 122 -11.14 -10.59 -12.85
C ARG A 122 -11.15 -10.02 -14.26
N SER A 123 -9.98 -9.59 -14.73
CA SER A 123 -9.79 -9.31 -16.15
C SER A 123 -10.02 -10.56 -16.99
N THR A 124 -10.33 -10.37 -18.27
CA THR A 124 -10.57 -11.47 -19.23
C THR A 124 -9.36 -12.40 -19.38
N ASP A 125 -8.15 -11.88 -19.22
CA ASP A 125 -6.89 -12.65 -19.23
C ASP A 125 -6.51 -13.23 -17.85
N GLY A 126 -7.32 -12.95 -16.81
CA GLY A 126 -7.12 -13.40 -15.43
C GLY A 126 -5.91 -12.80 -14.71
N ARG A 127 -5.19 -11.85 -15.32
CA ARG A 127 -3.97 -11.27 -14.75
C ARG A 127 -4.25 -10.24 -13.66
N VAL A 128 -5.36 -9.52 -13.79
CA VAL A 128 -5.80 -8.52 -12.83
C VAL A 128 -7.01 -9.07 -12.08
N ARG A 129 -6.96 -8.95 -10.77
CA ARG A 129 -8.07 -9.25 -9.88
C ARG A 129 -8.18 -8.10 -8.90
N ASN A 130 -9.25 -7.33 -9.02
CA ASN A 130 -9.58 -6.28 -8.08
C ASN A 130 -10.45 -6.86 -6.98
N ASP A 131 -10.29 -6.36 -5.76
CA ASP A 131 -11.18 -6.74 -4.66
C ASP A 131 -12.63 -6.35 -4.94
N VAL A 132 -12.84 -5.12 -5.44
CA VAL A 132 -14.11 -4.66 -6.01
C VAL A 132 -13.81 -3.78 -7.22
N LEU A 133 -14.46 -4.06 -8.35
CA LEU A 133 -14.47 -3.16 -9.50
C LEU A 133 -15.79 -2.38 -9.49
N VAL A 134 -15.70 -1.06 -9.37
CA VAL A 134 -16.86 -0.16 -9.45
C VAL A 134 -16.81 0.55 -10.79
N THR A 135 -17.91 0.50 -11.55
CA THR A 135 -18.05 1.15 -12.84
C THR A 135 -19.13 2.21 -12.75
N GLY A 136 -18.74 3.47 -12.94
CA GLY A 136 -19.65 4.61 -13.07
C GLY A 136 -19.69 5.14 -14.49
N ASP A 137 -20.35 6.29 -14.65
CA ASP A 137 -20.53 6.93 -15.97
C ASP A 137 -19.22 7.48 -16.53
N ALA A 138 -18.30 7.91 -15.66
CA ALA A 138 -17.03 8.50 -16.05
C ALA A 138 -15.88 7.49 -16.04
N GLU A 139 -15.76 6.70 -14.98
CA GLU A 139 -14.54 5.95 -14.71
C GLU A 139 -14.81 4.53 -14.19
N ARG A 140 -13.80 3.66 -14.36
CA ARG A 140 -13.75 2.30 -13.78
C ARG A 140 -12.73 2.27 -12.66
N ILE A 141 -13.19 2.08 -11.43
CA ILE A 141 -12.36 2.17 -10.23
C ILE A 141 -12.12 0.78 -9.66
N GLY A 142 -10.85 0.36 -9.63
CA GLY A 142 -10.40 -0.87 -8.99
C GLY A 142 -10.10 -0.60 -7.53
N TRP A 143 -11.06 -0.89 -6.65
CA TRP A 143 -10.88 -0.80 -5.21
C TRP A 143 -10.12 -2.03 -4.68
N GLU A 144 -9.12 -1.77 -3.83
CA GLU A 144 -8.24 -2.79 -3.23
C GLU A 144 -8.15 -2.57 -1.71
N ALA A 145 -8.70 -3.49 -0.92
CA ALA A 145 -8.66 -3.43 0.53
C ALA A 145 -7.39 -4.10 1.06
N GLN A 146 -6.57 -3.35 1.80
CA GLN A 146 -5.29 -3.85 2.31
C GLN A 146 -5.18 -3.69 3.82
N TYR A 147 -5.51 -4.77 4.52
CA TYR A 147 -5.38 -4.90 5.99
C TYR A 147 -4.24 -5.82 6.42
N SER A 148 -3.71 -6.65 5.51
CA SER A 148 -2.50 -7.45 5.76
C SER A 148 -1.24 -6.76 5.20
N PRO A 149 -0.03 -7.18 5.59
CA PRO A 149 1.18 -6.65 4.97
C PRO A 149 1.25 -6.93 3.46
N ILE A 150 1.62 -5.92 2.68
CA ILE A 150 1.92 -6.02 1.24
C ILE A 150 3.22 -5.29 0.95
N THR A 151 3.99 -5.76 -0.04
CA THR A 151 5.20 -5.05 -0.46
C THR A 151 4.88 -3.92 -1.43
N ALA A 152 5.65 -2.84 -1.38
CA ALA A 152 5.52 -1.71 -2.30
C ALA A 152 5.62 -2.12 -3.79
N ALA A 153 6.50 -3.09 -4.11
CA ALA A 153 6.64 -3.62 -5.46
C ALA A 153 5.36 -4.33 -5.94
N THR A 154 4.69 -5.07 -5.06
CA THR A 154 3.42 -5.74 -5.38
C THR A 154 2.32 -4.73 -5.63
N VAL A 155 2.22 -3.68 -4.79
CA VAL A 155 1.25 -2.59 -4.97
C VAL A 155 1.43 -1.92 -6.33
N ARG A 156 2.67 -1.56 -6.69
CA ARG A 156 2.98 -0.95 -8.00
C ARG A 156 2.58 -1.85 -9.15
N ARG A 157 3.03 -3.10 -9.14
CA ARG A 157 2.73 -4.07 -10.19
C ARG A 157 1.22 -4.25 -10.38
N ARG A 158 0.46 -4.42 -9.29
CA ARG A 158 -1.02 -4.58 -9.36
C ARG A 158 -1.70 -3.31 -9.87
N SER A 159 -1.27 -2.15 -9.37
CA SER A 159 -1.83 -0.86 -9.79
C SER A 159 -1.56 -0.57 -11.27
N GLN A 160 -0.34 -0.86 -11.75
CA GLN A 160 0.01 -0.70 -13.16
C GLN A 160 -0.79 -1.67 -14.04
N ALA A 161 -0.88 -2.95 -13.65
CA ALA A 161 -1.66 -3.92 -14.41
C ALA A 161 -3.15 -3.53 -14.51
N ALA A 162 -3.73 -2.95 -13.45
CA ALA A 162 -5.08 -2.39 -13.52
C ALA A 162 -5.15 -1.17 -14.45
N ALA A 163 -4.21 -0.23 -14.33
CA ALA A 163 -4.16 0.96 -15.17
C ALA A 163 -4.01 0.62 -16.67
N ASP A 164 -3.24 -0.41 -17.02
CA ASP A 164 -3.08 -0.90 -18.39
C ASP A 164 -4.40 -1.40 -19.01
N LEU A 165 -5.40 -1.72 -18.17
CA LEU A 165 -6.75 -2.12 -18.57
C LEU A 165 -7.78 -0.97 -18.48
N GLY A 166 -7.31 0.28 -18.33
CA GLY A 166 -8.17 1.44 -18.14
C GLY A 166 -8.95 1.40 -16.82
N ILE A 167 -8.38 0.78 -15.77
CA ILE A 167 -8.96 0.74 -14.43
C ILE A 167 -8.11 1.62 -13.51
N LEU A 168 -8.72 2.64 -12.91
CA LEU A 168 -8.06 3.52 -11.95
C LEU A 168 -7.93 2.81 -10.59
N PRO A 169 -6.72 2.55 -10.08
CA PRO A 169 -6.55 1.83 -8.81
C PRO A 169 -6.80 2.75 -7.61
N LEU A 170 -7.57 2.27 -6.63
CA LEU A 170 -7.78 2.93 -5.34
C LEU A 170 -7.56 1.94 -4.20
N TRP A 171 -6.49 2.16 -3.43
CA TRP A 171 -6.15 1.30 -2.30
C TRP A 171 -6.71 1.85 -0.98
N ILE A 172 -7.39 1.04 -0.17
CA ILE A 172 -7.84 1.41 1.17
C ILE A 172 -7.05 0.66 2.26
N THR A 173 -6.67 1.36 3.32
CA THR A 173 -5.93 0.78 4.46
C THR A 173 -6.30 1.47 5.78
N ASN A 174 -6.03 0.81 6.91
CA ASN A 174 -6.10 1.39 8.25
C ASN A 174 -4.73 1.86 8.77
N SER A 175 -3.63 1.54 8.09
CA SER A 175 -2.27 1.82 8.55
C SER A 175 -1.68 3.06 7.88
N ASP A 176 -1.07 3.92 8.68
CA ASP A 176 -0.35 5.12 8.23
C ASP A 176 1.10 4.83 7.80
N ARG A 177 1.53 3.57 7.97
CA ARG A 177 2.84 3.06 7.55
C ARG A 177 2.71 2.01 6.44
N ALA A 178 1.52 1.83 5.89
CA ALA A 178 1.27 0.87 4.83
C ALA A 178 2.21 1.12 3.64
N ALA A 179 2.85 0.07 3.13
CA ALA A 179 3.80 0.17 2.03
C ALA A 179 3.19 0.69 0.71
N LEU A 180 1.85 0.73 0.62
CA LEU A 180 1.11 1.29 -0.50
C LEU A 180 1.13 2.82 -0.55
N ILE A 181 1.40 3.48 0.58
CA ILE A 181 1.41 4.95 0.66
C ILE A 181 2.48 5.48 -0.30
N ASN A 182 2.10 6.45 -1.14
CA ASN A 182 2.93 7.03 -2.20
C ASN A 182 3.33 6.05 -3.33
N ARG A 183 2.79 4.81 -3.35
CA ARG A 183 3.05 3.82 -4.42
C ARG A 183 1.89 3.69 -5.39
N ALA A 184 0.67 3.90 -4.90
CA ALA A 184 -0.55 3.99 -5.69
C ALA A 184 -1.45 5.07 -5.09
N PRO A 185 -2.47 5.56 -5.81
CA PRO A 185 -3.54 6.35 -5.21
C PRO A 185 -4.22 5.55 -4.08
N TRP A 186 -4.44 6.18 -2.93
CA TRP A 186 -4.87 5.49 -1.72
C TRP A 186 -5.83 6.32 -0.88
N ALA A 187 -6.50 5.68 0.07
CA ALA A 187 -7.27 6.27 1.15
C ALA A 187 -6.96 5.54 2.47
N ARG A 188 -6.84 6.27 3.57
CA ARG A 188 -6.72 5.68 4.92
C ARG A 188 -7.98 5.92 5.72
N VAL A 189 -8.39 4.92 6.48
CA VAL A 189 -9.47 4.98 7.47
C VAL A 189 -8.93 4.69 8.87
N ASP A 190 -9.76 4.86 9.90
CA ASP A 190 -9.43 4.38 11.25
C ASP A 190 -9.42 2.83 11.28
N ASP A 191 -8.85 2.24 12.33
CA ASP A 191 -8.88 0.79 12.53
C ASP A 191 -10.24 0.34 13.09
N PHE A 192 -11.20 0.16 12.18
CA PHE A 192 -12.54 -0.34 12.50
C PHE A 192 -12.55 -1.86 12.67
N SER A 193 -13.40 -2.37 13.58
CA SER A 193 -13.74 -3.79 13.62
C SER A 193 -14.49 -4.20 12.34
N TRP A 194 -14.45 -5.47 11.96
CA TRP A 194 -15.20 -5.94 10.78
C TRP A 194 -16.72 -5.68 10.92
N LYS A 195 -17.25 -5.72 12.16
CA LYS A 195 -18.66 -5.42 12.46
C LYS A 195 -19.00 -3.95 12.20
N ASP A 196 -18.12 -3.04 12.61
CA ASP A 196 -18.29 -1.61 12.33
C ASP A 196 -18.24 -1.34 10.82
N ILE A 197 -17.31 -1.98 10.10
CA ILE A 197 -17.22 -1.87 8.63
C ILE A 197 -18.50 -2.35 7.96
N ALA A 198 -19.04 -3.50 8.40
CA ALA A 198 -20.27 -4.07 7.87
C ALA A 198 -21.53 -3.26 8.22
N SER A 199 -21.49 -2.45 9.28
CA SER A 199 -22.61 -1.63 9.74
C SER A 199 -22.81 -0.36 8.91
N PRO A 200 -23.97 0.33 9.03
CA PRO A 200 -24.21 1.65 8.44
C PRO A 200 -23.38 2.79 9.06
N ARG A 201 -22.48 2.50 10.01
CA ARG A 201 -21.65 3.50 10.68
C ARG A 201 -20.82 4.26 9.63
N THR A 202 -20.82 5.59 9.72
CA THR A 202 -19.99 6.45 8.88
C THR A 202 -18.50 6.14 9.08
N MET A 203 -17.79 5.94 7.97
CA MET A 203 -16.35 5.74 7.93
C MET A 203 -15.69 6.94 7.25
N LEU A 204 -14.88 7.69 7.99
CA LEU A 204 -14.20 8.88 7.47
C LEU A 204 -12.84 8.51 6.88
N VAL A 205 -12.51 9.13 5.75
CA VAL A 205 -11.18 9.08 5.16
C VAL A 205 -10.25 10.02 5.95
N ARG A 206 -9.25 9.43 6.60
CA ARG A 206 -8.21 10.08 7.41
C ARG A 206 -6.94 10.43 6.64
N GLY A 207 -6.79 9.96 5.41
CA GLY A 207 -5.59 10.13 4.61
C GLY A 207 -5.80 9.75 3.15
N GLY A 208 -4.86 10.11 2.27
CA GLY A 208 -4.91 9.77 0.85
C GLY A 208 -5.80 10.67 -0.01
N VAL A 209 -6.91 11.20 0.52
CA VAL A 209 -7.69 12.27 -0.14
C VAL A 209 -7.15 13.65 0.29
N ARG A 210 -7.00 14.58 -0.67
CA ARG A 210 -6.45 15.93 -0.47
C ARG A 210 -7.27 16.98 -1.19
N HIS A 211 -7.23 18.20 -0.68
CA HIS A 211 -7.81 19.38 -1.30
C HIS A 211 -6.74 20.40 -1.65
N LEU A 212 -6.96 21.14 -2.72
CA LEU A 212 -6.10 22.27 -3.07
C LEU A 212 -6.40 23.45 -2.15
N GLN A 213 -5.35 24.11 -1.69
CA GLN A 213 -5.40 25.36 -0.94
C GLN A 213 -4.46 26.35 -1.60
N SER A 214 -5.02 27.37 -2.26
CA SER A 214 -4.27 28.46 -2.86
C SER A 214 -4.46 29.75 -2.04
N TRP A 215 -3.38 30.48 -1.76
CA TRP A 215 -3.46 31.74 -1.02
C TRP A 215 -2.36 32.71 -1.40
N LYS A 216 -2.65 34.01 -1.28
CA LYS A 216 -1.64 35.05 -1.38
C LYS A 216 -0.91 35.19 -0.04
N CYS A 217 0.41 35.04 -0.07
CA CYS A 217 1.26 35.18 1.09
C CYS A 217 1.39 36.65 1.49
N SER A 218 0.64 37.07 2.51
CA SER A 218 0.71 38.41 3.07
C SER A 218 0.95 38.36 4.58
N ARG A 219 1.20 39.51 5.20
CA ARG A 219 1.30 39.64 6.67
C ARG A 219 0.00 39.29 7.40
N THR A 220 -1.13 39.33 6.70
CA THR A 220 -2.47 39.03 7.25
C THR A 220 -2.96 37.64 6.85
N ALA A 221 -2.16 36.86 6.13
CA ALA A 221 -2.54 35.50 5.76
C ALA A 221 -2.56 34.63 7.01
N GLU A 222 -3.62 33.81 7.16
CA GLU A 222 -3.75 32.86 8.26
C GLU A 222 -2.68 31.76 8.21
N ARG A 223 -2.18 31.46 7.00
CA ARG A 223 -1.12 30.48 6.77
C ARG A 223 0.26 31.13 6.79
N THR A 224 1.18 30.52 7.52
CA THR A 224 2.61 30.84 7.49
C THR A 224 3.19 30.66 6.08
N CYS A 225 4.09 31.57 5.66
CA CYS A 225 4.82 31.41 4.40
C CYS A 225 5.62 30.10 4.41
N PRO A 226 5.37 29.18 3.47
CA PRO A 226 6.05 27.89 3.45
C PRO A 226 7.50 28.00 2.92
N ALA A 227 7.88 29.13 2.31
CA ALA A 227 9.26 29.38 1.86
C ALA A 227 10.20 29.92 2.96
N ASN A 228 9.72 30.80 3.84
CA ASN A 228 10.58 31.52 4.79
C ASN A 228 9.98 31.67 6.21
N GLY A 229 8.82 31.08 6.48
CA GLY A 229 8.18 31.16 7.80
C GLY A 229 7.51 32.49 8.14
N THR A 230 7.59 33.51 7.26
CA THR A 230 7.01 34.84 7.51
C THR A 230 6.04 35.24 6.39
N PHE A 231 6.38 36.20 5.53
CA PHE A 231 5.62 36.60 4.36
C PHE A 231 6.57 36.83 3.18
N CYS A 232 6.14 36.48 1.96
CA CYS A 232 6.94 36.68 0.74
C CYS A 232 6.21 37.45 -0.38
N GLY A 233 4.92 37.76 -0.20
CA GLY A 233 4.11 38.48 -1.20
C GLY A 233 3.61 37.61 -2.36
N GLN A 234 4.12 36.38 -2.50
CA GLN A 234 3.80 35.48 -3.62
C GLN A 234 2.53 34.66 -3.36
N PHE A 235 1.97 34.08 -4.42
CA PHE A 235 0.95 33.05 -4.28
C PHE A 235 1.59 31.70 -3.96
N HIS A 236 0.95 30.97 -3.04
CA HIS A 236 1.28 29.59 -2.70
C HIS A 236 0.08 28.70 -2.98
N ALA A 237 0.36 27.44 -3.29
CA ALA A 237 -0.61 26.38 -3.43
C ALA A 237 -0.11 25.13 -2.70
N HIS A 238 -0.98 24.47 -1.94
CA HIS A 238 -0.66 23.27 -1.18
C HIS A 238 -1.81 22.26 -1.21
N TRP A 239 -1.47 20.98 -1.09
CA TRP A 239 -2.42 19.88 -0.99
C TRP A 239 -2.65 19.50 0.46
N GLU A 240 -3.78 19.90 1.03
CA GLU A 240 -4.09 19.72 2.44
C GLU A 240 -5.07 18.57 2.69
N LEU A 241 -5.02 18.03 3.90
CA LEU A 241 -6.12 17.22 4.40
C LEU A 241 -7.37 18.10 4.60
N PRO A 242 -8.60 17.56 4.48
CA PRO A 242 -9.82 18.35 4.71
C PRO A 242 -9.82 19.11 6.05
N ALA A 243 -9.34 18.46 7.11
CA ALA A 243 -9.22 19.04 8.46
C ALA A 243 -8.20 20.18 8.59
N LEU A 244 -7.27 20.31 7.63
CA LEU A 244 -6.23 21.33 7.61
C LEU A 244 -6.50 22.43 6.56
N CYS A 245 -7.63 22.36 5.87
CA CYS A 245 -8.07 23.41 4.95
C CYS A 245 -8.53 24.66 5.73
N LEU A 246 -8.46 25.82 5.08
CA LEU A 246 -8.91 27.10 5.62
C LEU A 246 -9.83 27.80 4.59
N PRO A 247 -11.15 27.88 4.84
CA PRO A 247 -11.87 27.23 5.94
C PRO A 247 -11.79 25.70 5.85
N GLN A 248 -12.02 25.03 6.98
CA GLN A 248 -12.02 23.56 7.04
C GLN A 248 -13.03 22.97 6.04
N ARG A 249 -12.62 21.93 5.32
CA ARG A 249 -13.48 21.21 4.38
C ARG A 249 -14.13 20.01 5.08
N PRO A 250 -15.34 19.59 4.67
CA PRO A 250 -15.95 18.39 5.20
C PRO A 250 -15.06 17.17 4.92
N HIS A 251 -15.05 16.21 5.84
CA HIS A 251 -14.35 14.96 5.64
C HIS A 251 -15.05 14.13 4.55
N THR A 252 -14.28 13.54 3.65
CA THR A 252 -14.79 12.56 2.70
C THR A 252 -15.12 11.26 3.44
N GLU A 253 -16.33 10.76 3.26
CA GLU A 253 -16.72 9.42 3.73
C GLU A 253 -16.28 8.35 2.73
N VAL A 254 -16.04 7.12 3.19
CA VAL A 254 -15.69 6.00 2.29
C VAL A 254 -16.78 5.78 1.25
N ASP A 255 -18.05 5.71 1.69
CA ASP A 255 -19.20 5.49 0.81
C ASP A 255 -19.33 6.62 -0.21
N GLN A 256 -19.10 7.88 0.21
CA GLN A 256 -19.07 9.02 -0.70
C GLN A 256 -17.93 8.88 -1.73
N LEU A 257 -16.72 8.51 -1.30
CA LEU A 257 -15.58 8.36 -2.19
C LEU A 257 -15.79 7.26 -3.24
N VAL A 258 -16.52 6.18 -2.90
CA VAL A 258 -16.90 5.14 -3.88
C VAL A 258 -17.66 5.76 -5.04
N VAL A 259 -18.65 6.61 -4.74
CA VAL A 259 -19.49 7.26 -5.75
C VAL A 259 -18.71 8.32 -6.50
N THR A 260 -18.10 9.26 -5.79
CA THR A 260 -17.43 10.41 -6.40
C THR A 260 -16.20 10.02 -7.22
N SER A 261 -15.52 8.92 -6.89
CA SER A 261 -14.43 8.40 -7.74
C SER A 261 -14.94 7.80 -9.05
N ALA A 262 -16.06 7.07 -9.03
CA ALA A 262 -16.66 6.46 -10.22
C ALA A 262 -17.31 7.49 -11.16
N ASP A 263 -17.85 8.57 -10.57
CA ASP A 263 -18.43 9.70 -11.31
C ASP A 263 -17.38 10.70 -11.81
N GLY A 264 -16.10 10.48 -11.51
CA GLY A 264 -14.99 11.35 -11.92
C GLY A 264 -14.90 12.67 -11.14
N GLU A 265 -15.75 12.87 -10.13
CA GLU A 265 -15.68 14.02 -9.22
C GLU A 265 -14.43 13.99 -8.32
N HIS A 266 -13.90 12.80 -8.05
CA HIS A 266 -12.58 12.60 -7.49
C HIS A 266 -11.71 11.87 -8.52
N GLY A 267 -10.46 12.28 -8.65
CA GLY A 267 -9.49 11.66 -9.54
C GLY A 267 -8.14 11.41 -8.86
N PRO A 268 -7.35 10.45 -9.36
CA PRO A 268 -6.00 10.25 -8.89
C PRO A 268 -5.11 11.41 -9.34
N MET A 269 -4.17 11.81 -8.50
CA MET A 269 -3.17 12.82 -8.79
C MET A 269 -1.79 12.40 -8.31
N ARG A 270 -0.77 12.76 -9.11
CA ARG A 270 0.64 12.57 -8.79
C ARG A 270 1.26 13.93 -8.51
N ILE A 271 1.73 14.11 -7.28
CA ILE A 271 2.32 15.36 -6.81
C ILE A 271 3.82 15.11 -6.59
N PRO A 272 4.71 15.68 -7.42
CA PRO A 272 6.14 15.61 -7.17
C PRO A 272 6.51 16.28 -5.84
N SER A 273 7.38 15.65 -5.07
CA SER A 273 7.99 16.30 -3.91
C SER A 273 8.98 17.35 -4.39
N GLN A 274 8.93 18.53 -3.79
CA GLN A 274 9.87 19.60 -4.11
C GLN A 274 11.25 19.38 -3.51
N ARG A 275 11.32 18.72 -2.35
CA ARG A 275 12.59 18.42 -1.68
C ARG A 275 13.35 17.34 -2.42
N ASP A 276 12.63 16.45 -3.08
CA ASP A 276 13.18 15.35 -3.87
C ASP A 276 12.29 15.11 -5.08
N PRO A 277 12.66 15.61 -6.28
CA PRO A 277 11.89 15.40 -7.51
C PRO A 277 11.68 13.93 -7.87
N ARG A 278 12.48 13.01 -7.32
CA ARG A 278 12.31 11.56 -7.51
C ARG A 278 11.21 10.97 -6.62
N SER A 279 10.88 11.66 -5.53
CA SER A 279 9.81 11.27 -4.63
C SER A 279 8.48 11.85 -5.13
N VAL A 280 7.46 11.01 -5.16
CA VAL A 280 6.13 11.38 -5.65
C VAL A 280 5.10 10.98 -4.63
N THR A 281 4.16 11.88 -4.34
CA THR A 281 2.98 11.60 -3.55
C THR A 281 1.84 11.28 -4.49
N ARG A 282 1.18 10.14 -4.27
CA ARG A 282 -0.01 9.73 -5.03
C ARG A 282 -1.21 9.85 -4.11
N VAL A 283 -2.21 10.61 -4.54
CA VAL A 283 -3.40 10.97 -3.74
C VAL A 283 -4.64 10.94 -4.62
N TRP A 284 -5.80 10.97 -3.99
CA TRP A 284 -7.07 11.32 -4.62
C TRP A 284 -7.40 12.77 -4.31
N VAL A 285 -7.95 13.49 -5.28
CA VAL A 285 -8.31 14.90 -5.15
C VAL A 285 -9.64 15.16 -5.86
N PRO A 286 -10.43 16.16 -5.45
CA PRO A 286 -11.55 16.62 -6.25
C PRO A 286 -11.12 17.06 -7.65
N ALA A 287 -11.96 16.84 -8.65
CA ALA A 287 -11.70 17.22 -10.03
C ALA A 287 -11.47 18.73 -10.19
N ASP A 288 -12.30 19.55 -9.52
CA ASP A 288 -12.16 21.01 -9.54
C ASP A 288 -10.79 21.47 -9.00
N ASP A 289 -10.32 20.86 -7.91
CA ASP A 289 -9.02 21.17 -7.30
C ASP A 289 -7.86 20.75 -8.23
N ARG A 290 -7.99 19.60 -8.91
CA ARG A 290 -7.02 19.15 -9.92
C ARG A 290 -6.96 20.12 -11.10
N ASP A 291 -8.10 20.59 -11.57
CA ASP A 291 -8.20 21.50 -12.71
C ASP A 291 -7.66 22.90 -12.36
N GLU A 292 -7.93 23.39 -11.13
CA GLU A 292 -7.30 24.61 -10.62
C GLU A 292 -5.77 24.47 -10.54
N TRP A 293 -5.27 23.35 -10.02
CA TRP A 293 -3.82 23.09 -9.99
C TRP A 293 -3.20 23.17 -11.38
N ARG A 294 -3.84 22.53 -12.38
CA ARG A 294 -3.37 22.56 -13.77
C ARG A 294 -3.39 23.95 -14.38
N GLN A 295 -4.32 24.82 -13.95
CA GLN A 295 -4.32 26.22 -14.37
C GLN A 295 -3.15 27.00 -13.75
N ILE A 296 -2.80 26.74 -12.50
CA ILE A 296 -1.72 27.43 -11.79
C ILE A 296 -0.33 26.97 -12.29
N PHE A 297 -0.15 25.65 -12.46
CA PHE A 297 1.16 25.05 -12.71
C PHE A 297 1.37 24.51 -14.12
N GLY A 298 0.32 24.51 -14.95
CA GLY A 298 0.32 23.86 -16.26
C GLY A 298 -0.16 22.41 -16.18
N PRO A 299 -0.32 21.74 -17.34
CA PRO A 299 -0.72 20.34 -17.38
C PRO A 299 0.30 19.48 -16.63
N ASP A 300 -0.19 18.42 -15.99
CA ASP A 300 0.69 17.40 -15.44
C ASP A 300 1.53 16.84 -16.60
N ASP A 301 2.85 16.74 -16.41
CA ASP A 301 3.70 16.12 -17.41
C ASP A 301 3.44 14.61 -17.40
N ASP A 302 2.45 14.18 -18.18
CA ASP A 302 2.03 12.79 -18.31
C ASP A 302 3.18 11.89 -18.78
N SER A 303 4.22 12.46 -19.40
CA SER A 303 5.44 11.75 -19.78
C SER A 303 6.17 11.15 -18.57
N ALA A 304 5.96 11.71 -17.37
CA ALA A 304 6.54 11.20 -16.14
C ALA A 304 5.70 10.08 -15.47
N ASN A 305 4.58 9.64 -16.07
CA ASN A 305 3.93 8.38 -15.69
C ASN A 305 4.76 7.15 -16.10
N GLN A 306 5.73 7.32 -16.99
CA GLN A 306 6.84 6.37 -17.10
C GLN A 306 7.73 6.60 -15.87
N GLU A 307 7.41 5.93 -14.77
CA GLU A 307 8.33 5.84 -13.64
C GLU A 307 9.66 5.31 -14.21
N PRO A 308 10.81 5.96 -13.94
CA PRO A 308 12.09 5.42 -14.39
C PRO A 308 12.13 3.99 -13.89
N GLU A 309 12.19 3.01 -14.81
CA GLU A 309 12.25 1.59 -14.48
C GLU A 309 13.28 1.47 -13.36
N ALA A 310 12.80 1.20 -12.15
CA ALA A 310 13.71 0.96 -11.04
C ALA A 310 14.64 -0.13 -11.56
N PRO A 311 15.97 0.07 -11.59
CA PRO A 311 16.90 -0.79 -12.29
C PRO A 311 16.53 -2.23 -11.94
N ASP A 312 16.05 -2.93 -12.96
CA ASP A 312 15.32 -4.18 -12.86
C ASP A 312 16.28 -5.21 -12.27
N SER A 313 16.35 -5.19 -10.94
CA SER A 313 17.30 -5.97 -10.17
C SER A 313 16.72 -7.34 -9.88
N ASP A 314 15.50 -7.65 -10.37
CA ASP A 314 14.77 -8.83 -9.92
C ASP A 314 13.73 -9.43 -10.89
N SER A 315 13.63 -9.00 -12.16
CA SER A 315 12.79 -9.72 -13.14
C SER A 315 13.62 -10.73 -13.95
N PRO A 316 13.38 -12.05 -13.81
CA PRO A 316 14.01 -13.03 -14.69
C PRO A 316 13.49 -12.84 -16.11
N SER A 317 14.41 -12.51 -17.03
CA SER A 317 14.17 -12.47 -18.47
C SER A 317 13.49 -13.75 -18.93
N ARG A 318 12.17 -13.66 -19.14
CA ARG A 318 11.34 -14.75 -19.66
C ARG A 318 11.59 -14.82 -21.16
N LYS A 319 12.72 -15.43 -21.55
CA LYS A 319 13.01 -15.69 -22.97
C LYS A 319 11.95 -16.63 -23.53
N ASN A 320 11.34 -16.18 -24.63
CA ASN A 320 10.36 -16.84 -25.46
C ASN A 320 10.59 -18.35 -25.59
N ARG A 321 9.65 -19.15 -25.07
CA ARG A 321 9.43 -20.52 -25.54
C ARG A 321 8.54 -20.42 -26.78
N SER A 322 9.18 -20.16 -27.92
CA SER A 322 8.55 -20.26 -29.23
C SER A 322 7.96 -21.66 -29.41
N THR A 323 6.70 -21.67 -29.81
CA THR A 323 5.90 -22.76 -30.36
C THR A 323 6.72 -23.71 -31.24
N VAL A 324 6.67 -25.00 -30.92
CA VAL A 324 6.87 -26.07 -31.91
C VAL A 324 5.56 -26.83 -31.98
N SER A 325 4.80 -26.62 -33.05
CA SER A 325 3.75 -27.53 -33.48
C SER A 325 3.92 -27.75 -34.98
N ALA A 326 4.14 -29.03 -35.28
CA ALA A 326 4.05 -29.78 -36.53
C ALA A 326 3.71 -29.06 -37.84
N ALA A 327 4.44 -29.40 -38.92
CA ALA A 327 3.86 -30.15 -40.04
C ALA A 327 4.93 -30.59 -41.09
N MET A 328 4.79 -31.85 -41.53
CA MET A 328 5.15 -32.43 -42.85
C MET A 328 6.63 -32.55 -43.23
N ALA A 329 7.09 -33.46 -44.10
CA ALA A 329 6.73 -34.80 -44.56
C ALA A 329 7.81 -35.17 -45.61
N LYS A 330 8.25 -36.44 -45.66
CA LYS A 330 8.93 -37.12 -46.80
C LYS A 330 10.19 -36.46 -47.43
N LYS A 331 11.37 -37.08 -47.27
CA LYS A 331 12.10 -37.75 -48.38
C LYS A 331 13.40 -38.44 -47.95
N THR A 332 13.50 -39.71 -48.35
CA THR A 332 14.66 -40.45 -48.90
C THR A 332 16.05 -40.45 -48.24
N LYS A 333 16.45 -41.68 -47.87
CA LYS A 333 17.77 -42.32 -47.98
C LYS A 333 18.89 -41.53 -48.68
N SER A 334 20.05 -41.41 -48.03
CA SER A 334 21.33 -41.91 -48.55
C SER A 334 22.40 -41.93 -47.45
N SER A 335 23.07 -43.07 -47.35
CA SER A 335 24.37 -43.30 -46.70
C SER A 335 25.48 -42.39 -47.24
N THR A 336 26.52 -42.12 -46.43
CA THR A 336 27.98 -42.18 -46.71
C THR A 336 28.71 -41.47 -45.56
N THR A 337 29.35 -42.18 -44.62
CA THR A 337 30.81 -42.45 -44.52
C THR A 337 31.72 -41.20 -44.48
N GLY A 338 32.50 -41.03 -43.40
CA GLY A 338 33.66 -40.13 -43.40
C GLY A 338 34.06 -39.52 -42.05
N SER A 339 34.75 -40.30 -41.21
CA SER A 339 35.87 -39.82 -40.35
C SER A 339 37.07 -39.48 -41.27
N PRO A 340 38.14 -38.71 -40.89
CA PRO A 340 38.78 -38.75 -39.57
C PRO A 340 39.50 -37.46 -39.07
N ALA A 341 40.12 -37.60 -37.88
CA ALA A 341 41.33 -36.91 -37.37
C ALA A 341 41.29 -35.36 -37.25
N GLY A 342 41.80 -34.71 -36.21
CA GLY A 342 42.75 -35.06 -35.15
C GLY A 342 43.31 -33.72 -34.61
N THR A 343 44.13 -33.81 -33.56
CA THR A 343 45.01 -32.74 -33.02
C THR A 343 44.49 -32.01 -31.77
N GLN A 344 44.89 -32.54 -30.61
CA GLN A 344 45.22 -31.76 -29.41
C GLN A 344 46.52 -30.97 -29.65
N PRO A 345 46.73 -29.86 -28.94
CA PRO A 345 47.90 -29.85 -28.06
C PRO A 345 47.65 -29.26 -26.66
N THR A 346 48.50 -29.76 -25.77
CA THR A 346 48.73 -29.57 -24.34
C THR A 346 49.14 -28.15 -23.90
N PRO A 347 49.13 -27.87 -22.56
CA PRO A 347 49.33 -26.54 -21.98
C PRO A 347 50.79 -26.27 -21.55
N PRO A 348 51.10 -25.00 -21.24
CA PRO A 348 52.07 -24.68 -20.18
C PRO A 348 51.52 -23.56 -19.28
N ALA A 349 51.95 -23.31 -18.04
CA ALA A 349 52.81 -23.96 -17.07
C ALA A 349 52.57 -23.19 -15.76
N CYS A 350 52.70 -23.86 -14.62
CA CYS A 350 52.77 -23.22 -13.30
C CYS A 350 54.09 -22.47 -13.13
N THR A 351 54.06 -21.29 -12.50
CA THR A 351 55.11 -20.86 -11.57
C THR A 351 54.53 -20.11 -10.37
N PRO A 352 55.11 -20.31 -9.17
CA PRO A 352 54.62 -19.75 -7.92
C PRO A 352 55.34 -18.45 -7.56
N SER A 353 54.70 -17.57 -6.79
CA SER A 353 55.47 -16.62 -5.98
C SER A 353 54.75 -16.27 -4.69
N ALA A 354 55.36 -16.71 -3.60
CA ALA A 354 55.04 -16.38 -2.23
C ALA A 354 55.50 -14.94 -1.86
N LYS A 355 54.78 -14.31 -0.93
CA LYS A 355 55.25 -13.39 0.14
C LYS A 355 54.02 -12.90 0.92
N ARG A 356 53.69 -13.56 2.03
CA ARG A 356 54.03 -13.24 3.44
C ARG A 356 53.05 -12.24 4.10
N PRO A 357 52.72 -12.45 5.40
CA PRO A 357 51.54 -11.88 6.05
C PRO A 357 51.86 -10.61 6.83
N HIS A 358 50.89 -9.69 6.90
CA HIS A 358 50.87 -8.69 7.96
C HIS A 358 50.02 -9.18 9.12
N VAL A 359 50.74 -9.58 10.17
CA VAL A 359 50.30 -9.63 11.55
C VAL A 359 50.07 -8.19 12.01
N SER A 360 48.91 -7.92 12.62
CA SER A 360 48.83 -6.85 13.61
C SER A 360 47.94 -7.29 14.78
N SER A 361 48.61 -7.42 15.91
CA SER A 361 48.17 -7.56 17.30
C SER A 361 47.05 -6.58 17.69
N ARG A 362 46.02 -7.05 18.42
CA ARG A 362 45.79 -6.82 19.88
C ARG A 362 46.06 -5.36 20.30
N SER A 363 45.08 -4.64 20.85
CA SER A 363 44.67 -4.80 22.26
C SER A 363 43.37 -4.05 22.62
N PRO A 364 42.80 -4.32 23.82
CA PRO A 364 41.39 -4.15 24.15
C PRO A 364 41.11 -2.91 25.01
N SER A 365 39.83 -2.56 25.17
CA SER A 365 39.19 -2.12 26.43
C SER A 365 37.83 -1.50 26.14
N SER A 366 36.74 -2.07 26.67
CA SER A 366 36.09 -1.48 27.85
C SER A 366 34.85 -2.29 28.18
N ALA A 367 34.86 -2.86 29.37
CA ALA A 367 33.69 -3.33 30.07
C ALA A 367 32.76 -2.14 30.37
N ASN A 368 31.44 -2.38 30.36
CA ASN A 368 30.56 -1.92 31.43
C ASN A 368 29.15 -2.52 31.29
N ASN A 369 28.69 -3.08 32.42
CA ASN A 369 27.32 -3.13 32.91
C ASN A 369 26.29 -4.01 32.21
N ALA A 370 26.13 -5.22 32.75
CA ALA A 370 24.85 -5.93 32.77
C ALA A 370 24.60 -6.48 34.19
N SER A 371 23.71 -5.80 34.92
CA SER A 371 23.06 -6.33 36.12
C SER A 371 21.67 -5.71 36.15
N MET A 372 20.64 -6.50 35.81
CA MET A 372 19.30 -6.44 36.39
C MET A 372 18.51 -7.70 35.98
N SER A 373 18.24 -8.53 36.98
CA SER A 373 17.32 -9.66 36.94
C SER A 373 15.86 -9.22 36.73
N PRO A 374 14.98 -10.13 36.27
CA PRO A 374 13.63 -9.81 35.81
C PRO A 374 12.62 -9.67 36.96
N ARG A 375 11.71 -8.71 36.81
CA ARG A 375 10.50 -8.58 37.66
C ARG A 375 9.43 -9.56 37.22
N SER A 376 9.10 -10.45 38.16
CA SER A 376 7.96 -11.34 38.21
C SER A 376 6.63 -10.56 38.20
N SER A 377 5.77 -10.85 37.22
CA SER A 377 4.40 -10.35 37.17
C SER A 377 3.45 -11.38 37.77
N ALA A 378 3.02 -11.13 39.01
CA ALA A 378 2.02 -11.92 39.71
C ALA A 378 0.61 -11.69 39.11
N ARG A 379 -0.04 -12.79 38.73
CA ARG A 379 -1.47 -12.85 38.41
C ARG A 379 -2.30 -12.51 39.66
N ARG A 380 -3.10 -11.45 39.59
CA ARG A 380 -4.21 -11.21 40.54
C ARG A 380 -5.49 -11.75 39.92
N ARG A 381 -5.98 -12.87 40.46
CA ARG A 381 -7.38 -13.31 40.36
C ARG A 381 -8.20 -12.53 41.39
N LEU A 382 -9.39 -12.08 41.00
CA LEU A 382 -10.46 -11.57 41.86
C LEU A 382 -11.81 -11.83 41.15
N PRO A 383 -12.95 -11.85 41.86
CA PRO A 383 -13.65 -13.11 42.15
C PRO A 383 -15.00 -13.25 41.45
N SER A 384 -15.48 -14.49 41.47
CA SER A 384 -16.82 -14.91 41.09
C SER A 384 -17.84 -14.42 42.14
N THR A 385 -18.93 -13.81 41.70
CA THR A 385 -20.10 -13.53 42.54
C THR A 385 -21.34 -14.19 41.94
N ASP A 386 -21.80 -15.19 42.68
CA ASP A 386 -23.16 -15.52 43.08
C ASP A 386 -24.36 -15.50 42.11
N ALA A 387 -25.01 -16.67 42.19
CA ALA A 387 -26.29 -17.09 41.69
C ALA A 387 -27.50 -16.30 42.26
N MET A 388 -28.59 -16.35 41.49
CA MET A 388 -29.99 -16.73 41.83
C MET A 388 -30.99 -15.90 40.98
N PRO A 389 -32.30 -16.25 40.90
CA PRO A 389 -32.83 -17.38 40.15
C PRO A 389 -34.05 -17.02 39.25
N GLY A 390 -34.46 -17.97 38.39
CA GLY A 390 -35.87 -18.25 38.10
C GLY A 390 -36.60 -17.42 37.02
N SER A 391 -36.88 -18.04 35.88
CA SER A 391 -38.24 -18.01 35.31
C SER A 391 -38.45 -19.11 34.27
N SER A 392 -39.49 -19.87 34.54
CA SER A 392 -40.04 -20.97 33.77
C SER A 392 -40.67 -20.51 32.45
N ALA A 393 -40.51 -21.30 31.39
CA ALA A 393 -41.38 -21.26 30.21
C ALA A 393 -41.65 -22.69 29.71
N PRO A 394 -42.90 -23.03 29.33
CA PRO A 394 -43.30 -24.40 29.06
C PRO A 394 -43.09 -24.83 27.61
N ALA A 395 -42.99 -26.14 27.45
CA ALA A 395 -42.89 -26.89 26.20
C ALA A 395 -44.25 -27.10 25.50
N ARG A 396 -44.22 -27.17 24.16
CA ARG A 396 -45.03 -27.95 23.19
C ARG A 396 -45.07 -27.18 21.85
N ALA A 397 -45.06 -27.76 20.66
CA ALA A 397 -45.32 -29.13 20.23
C ALA A 397 -44.53 -29.46 18.96
N VAL A 398 -44.19 -30.74 18.84
CA VAL A 398 -43.71 -31.43 17.64
C VAL A 398 -44.92 -31.75 16.76
N ALA A 399 -44.85 -31.48 15.46
CA ALA A 399 -45.77 -32.02 14.46
C ALA A 399 -44.96 -32.65 13.32
N GLN A 400 -45.22 -33.94 13.09
CA GLN A 400 -44.68 -34.76 12.00
C GLN A 400 -45.39 -34.49 10.66
N PRO A 401 -44.76 -34.83 9.52
CA PRO A 401 -45.34 -34.64 8.19
C PRO A 401 -46.22 -35.84 7.79
N SER A 402 -47.33 -35.56 7.11
CA SER A 402 -48.11 -36.58 6.38
C SER A 402 -47.91 -36.43 4.89
N THR A 403 -47.46 -37.53 4.29
CA THR A 403 -47.46 -37.85 2.86
C THR A 403 -48.88 -38.11 2.36
N VAL A 404 -49.28 -37.51 1.24
CA VAL A 404 -50.33 -38.04 0.36
C VAL A 404 -49.90 -37.89 -1.09
N THR A 405 -49.99 -39.00 -1.80
CA THR A 405 -49.62 -39.25 -3.20
C THR A 405 -50.79 -38.96 -4.13
N GLY A 406 -50.52 -38.32 -5.27
CA GLY A 406 -51.11 -38.65 -6.58
C GLY A 406 -52.47 -38.05 -6.96
N GLN A 407 -52.48 -37.15 -7.94
CA GLN A 407 -53.24 -37.27 -9.21
C GLN A 407 -53.03 -36.04 -10.10
N ALA A 408 -52.73 -36.28 -11.37
CA ALA A 408 -52.86 -35.36 -12.50
C ALA A 408 -53.94 -35.93 -13.44
N PRO A 409 -54.38 -35.26 -14.53
CA PRO A 409 -54.24 -33.84 -14.91
C PRO A 409 -55.61 -33.19 -15.25
N HIS A 410 -55.75 -31.88 -15.09
CA HIS A 410 -56.76 -31.11 -15.82
C HIS A 410 -56.17 -29.79 -16.29
N THR A 411 -56.12 -29.63 -17.61
CA THR A 411 -55.89 -28.38 -18.33
C THR A 411 -57.03 -27.40 -18.04
N PRO A 412 -56.74 -26.11 -17.81
CA PRO A 412 -57.69 -25.07 -18.16
C PRO A 412 -57.07 -24.02 -19.10
N ALA A 413 -57.98 -23.48 -19.90
CA ALA A 413 -57.79 -22.51 -20.95
C ALA A 413 -57.18 -21.18 -20.47
N ALA A 414 -56.54 -20.50 -21.42
CA ALA A 414 -56.03 -19.14 -21.31
C ALA A 414 -57.16 -18.14 -21.00
N PRO A 415 -56.97 -17.20 -20.04
CA PRO A 415 -57.77 -15.99 -19.99
C PRO A 415 -57.09 -14.84 -20.74
N ALA A 416 -57.96 -14.06 -21.38
CA ALA A 416 -57.66 -12.90 -22.19
C ALA A 416 -56.90 -11.79 -21.44
N VAL A 417 -56.06 -11.09 -22.21
CA VAL A 417 -55.35 -9.87 -21.85
C VAL A 417 -56.35 -8.72 -21.70
N PRO A 418 -56.40 -7.99 -20.57
CA PRO A 418 -57.02 -6.68 -20.54
C PRO A 418 -56.00 -5.62 -20.97
N GLU A 419 -56.37 -4.85 -21.98
CA GLU A 419 -55.72 -3.58 -22.35
C GLU A 419 -55.76 -2.61 -21.16
N PHE A 420 -54.59 -2.11 -20.76
CA PHE A 420 -54.48 -0.99 -19.83
C PHE A 420 -54.30 0.32 -20.61
N PRO A 421 -54.98 1.40 -20.22
CA PRO A 421 -54.81 2.70 -20.85
C PRO A 421 -53.47 3.32 -20.47
N VAL A 422 -52.80 3.89 -21.47
CA VAL A 422 -51.65 4.79 -21.36
C VAL A 422 -52.07 6.01 -20.55
N VAL A 423 -51.55 6.13 -19.32
CA VAL A 423 -51.68 7.35 -18.51
C VAL A 423 -50.43 8.20 -18.69
N ALA A 424 -50.67 9.46 -19.07
CA ALA A 424 -49.68 10.50 -19.31
C ALA A 424 -48.80 10.77 -18.08
N GLY A 425 -47.52 11.07 -18.36
CA GLY A 425 -46.48 11.36 -17.37
C GLY A 425 -46.83 12.52 -16.45
N SER A 426 -46.57 12.31 -15.16
CA SER A 426 -46.77 13.27 -14.10
C SER A 426 -45.68 14.35 -14.10
N GLU A 427 -46.06 15.57 -13.71
CA GLU A 427 -45.21 16.77 -13.63
C GLU A 427 -44.04 16.68 -12.62
N VAL A 428 -43.82 15.52 -11.99
CA VAL A 428 -42.79 15.33 -10.96
C VAL A 428 -41.39 15.11 -11.58
N ASP A 429 -41.32 14.56 -12.80
CA ASP A 429 -40.03 14.32 -13.47
C ASP A 429 -39.43 15.59 -14.10
N ARG A 430 -40.23 16.63 -14.31
CA ARG A 430 -39.76 17.92 -14.85
C ARG A 430 -39.13 18.83 -13.79
N ALA A 431 -39.54 18.69 -12.53
CA ALA A 431 -38.98 19.45 -11.41
C ALA A 431 -37.55 19.00 -11.04
N THR A 432 -37.26 17.71 -11.18
CA THR A 432 -35.94 17.14 -10.86
C THR A 432 -34.91 17.43 -11.96
N ALA A 433 -35.33 17.50 -13.22
CA ALA A 433 -34.46 17.88 -14.35
C ALA A 433 -34.10 19.38 -14.35
N LEU A 434 -34.99 20.27 -13.88
CA LEU A 434 -34.71 21.71 -13.79
C LEU A 434 -33.82 22.09 -12.59
N ALA A 435 -33.81 21.31 -11.51
CA ALA A 435 -32.92 21.53 -10.36
C ALA A 435 -31.44 21.21 -10.66
N ARG A 436 -31.16 20.36 -11.66
CA ARG A 436 -29.79 20.04 -12.12
C ARG A 436 -29.21 21.05 -13.10
N ALA A 437 -30.04 21.84 -13.78
CA ALA A 437 -29.56 22.88 -14.73
C ALA A 437 -29.21 24.22 -14.06
N ALA A 438 -29.55 24.43 -12.79
CA ALA A 438 -29.40 25.72 -12.11
C ALA A 438 -28.09 25.90 -11.31
N ARG A 439 -27.14 24.96 -11.39
CA ARG A 439 -25.82 25.06 -10.72
C ARG A 439 -24.65 25.21 -11.70
N ALA A 440 -24.78 26.13 -12.65
CA ALA A 440 -23.61 26.66 -13.34
C ALA A 440 -23.00 27.78 -12.47
N PRO A 441 -21.79 27.62 -11.89
CA PRO A 441 -21.12 28.75 -11.28
C PRO A 441 -20.80 29.80 -12.35
N ALA A 442 -21.19 31.04 -12.12
CA ALA A 442 -20.75 32.17 -12.92
C ALA A 442 -19.22 32.15 -12.95
N LYS A 443 -18.63 31.95 -14.14
CA LYS A 443 -17.17 32.00 -14.34
C LYS A 443 -16.68 33.39 -13.89
N PRO A 444 -15.86 33.51 -12.84
CA PRO A 444 -15.16 34.75 -12.62
C PRO A 444 -14.19 34.94 -13.80
N VAL A 445 -14.27 36.10 -14.44
CA VAL A 445 -13.24 36.56 -15.37
C VAL A 445 -11.97 36.80 -14.55
N LEU A 446 -11.18 35.75 -14.35
CA LEU A 446 -9.84 35.90 -13.79
C LEU A 446 -8.95 36.48 -14.89
N ALA A 447 -8.46 37.69 -14.66
CA ALA A 447 -7.38 38.26 -15.42
C ALA A 447 -6.22 37.25 -15.48
N ARG A 448 -5.73 36.94 -16.70
CA ARG A 448 -4.54 36.11 -16.92
C ARG A 448 -3.39 36.66 -16.06
N MET A 449 -3.11 35.99 -14.94
CA MET A 449 -1.90 36.25 -14.16
C MET A 449 -0.72 35.78 -15.00
N THR A 450 0.10 36.71 -15.46
CA THR A 450 1.39 36.39 -16.08
C THR A 450 2.24 35.64 -15.05
N ALA A 451 2.68 34.43 -15.40
CA ALA A 451 3.39 33.45 -14.57
C ALA A 451 4.80 33.88 -14.11
N ARG A 452 4.94 35.06 -13.51
CA ARG A 452 6.15 35.50 -12.81
C ARG A 452 5.83 35.66 -11.33
N GLY A 453 6.11 34.62 -10.55
CA GLY A 453 6.18 34.74 -9.08
C GLY A 453 5.56 33.61 -8.23
N VAL A 454 4.97 32.56 -8.79
CA VAL A 454 4.40 31.50 -7.92
C VAL A 454 5.52 30.72 -7.23
N ALA A 455 5.66 30.92 -5.91
CA ALA A 455 6.57 30.15 -5.08
C ALA A 455 5.81 28.97 -4.50
N VAL A 456 6.31 27.76 -4.69
CA VAL A 456 5.65 26.55 -4.19
C VAL A 456 6.44 26.08 -2.98
N ALA A 457 5.76 25.80 -1.87
CA ALA A 457 6.40 25.10 -0.76
C ALA A 457 5.45 24.08 -0.14
N LEU A 458 5.95 22.85 0.03
CA LEU A 458 5.20 21.72 0.56
C LEU A 458 5.77 21.22 1.90
N ASN A 459 4.90 21.09 2.91
CA ASN A 459 5.19 20.39 4.16
C ASN A 459 4.70 18.93 4.07
N THR A 460 5.61 17.97 4.01
CA THR A 460 5.26 16.54 4.06
C THR A 460 5.06 16.14 5.52
N GLY A 461 3.84 16.30 6.03
CA GLY A 461 3.50 16.02 7.43
C GLY A 461 3.97 14.66 7.91
N ARG A 462 5.02 14.65 8.74
CA ARG A 462 5.36 13.58 9.68
C ARG A 462 5.33 14.24 11.06
N THR A 463 4.22 14.08 11.77
CA THR A 463 4.06 14.65 13.12
C THR A 463 4.84 13.78 14.10
N VAL A 464 6.04 14.23 14.49
CA VAL A 464 6.66 13.84 15.76
C VAL A 464 6.24 14.92 16.76
N GLY A 465 5.50 14.53 17.79
CA GLY A 465 5.06 15.46 18.84
C GLY A 465 6.25 15.99 19.65
N PRO A 466 6.23 17.25 20.13
CA PRO A 466 7.26 17.76 21.02
C PRO A 466 6.97 17.39 22.48
N ASP A 467 7.99 16.91 23.17
CA ASP A 467 8.06 16.82 24.63
C ASP A 467 8.54 18.18 25.20
N PRO A 468 7.93 18.74 26.27
CA PRO A 468 8.39 19.98 26.88
C PRO A 468 9.19 19.73 28.16
N ALA A 469 10.45 20.15 28.17
CA ALA A 469 11.21 20.48 29.40
C ALA A 469 12.21 21.59 29.02
N ALA A 470 11.95 22.85 29.38
CA ALA A 470 12.33 23.44 30.67
C ALA A 470 13.85 23.48 30.86
N GLU A 471 14.49 24.60 30.52
CA GLU A 471 15.66 25.07 31.25
C GLU A 471 15.73 26.60 31.28
N LEU A 472 15.87 27.10 32.50
CA LEU A 472 15.88 28.49 32.93
C LEU A 472 17.24 29.13 32.65
N GLY A 473 17.26 30.24 31.93
CA GLY A 473 18.44 31.10 31.77
C GLY A 473 18.21 32.47 32.39
N VAL A 474 18.81 32.71 33.56
CA VAL A 474 18.89 34.00 34.27
C VAL A 474 19.83 34.96 33.54
N PRO A 475 19.48 36.26 33.38
CA PRO A 475 20.47 37.31 33.18
C PRO A 475 20.62 38.24 34.40
N PRO A 476 21.82 38.82 34.64
CA PRO A 476 22.10 39.62 35.83
C PRO A 476 21.75 41.11 35.70
N ARG A 477 21.22 41.62 36.81
CA ARG A 477 21.32 42.97 37.43
C ARG A 477 21.83 44.15 36.58
N GLY A 478 21.00 45.20 36.50
CA GLY A 478 21.40 46.55 36.09
C GLY A 478 20.44 47.66 36.54
N ARG A 479 20.59 48.08 37.80
CA ARG A 479 20.31 49.37 38.49
C ARG A 479 18.99 50.20 38.30
N PRO A 480 18.59 50.98 39.33
CA PRO A 480 17.27 51.60 39.44
C PRO A 480 17.27 53.13 39.29
N CYS A 481 16.12 53.72 38.93
CA CYS A 481 15.81 55.13 39.22
C CYS A 481 14.57 55.22 40.11
N ARG A 482 14.81 55.68 41.34
CA ARG A 482 13.80 56.25 42.24
C ARG A 482 13.42 57.65 41.73
N LEU A 483 12.13 57.97 41.69
CA LEU A 483 11.65 59.25 42.20
C LEU A 483 10.99 58.98 43.54
N GLY A 484 11.60 59.49 44.60
CA GLY A 484 10.98 59.60 45.91
C GLY A 484 10.58 61.05 46.16
N CYS A 485 9.65 61.25 47.09
CA CYS A 485 9.74 62.15 48.25
C CYS A 485 8.33 62.30 48.84
N LEU A 486 8.11 61.81 50.07
CA LEU A 486 8.05 62.61 51.32
C LEU A 486 6.67 63.33 51.43
N THR A 487 5.90 63.27 52.52
CA THR A 487 6.26 63.21 53.93
C THR A 487 5.04 62.91 54.82
N ARG A 488 5.27 62.09 55.85
CA ARG A 488 4.83 62.18 57.27
C ARG A 488 3.42 62.72 57.63
N GLY A 489 2.72 61.89 58.42
CA GLY A 489 1.79 62.30 59.48
C GLY A 489 1.69 61.21 60.57
N ARG A 490 2.09 61.53 61.80
CA ARG A 490 2.01 60.71 63.03
C ARG A 490 0.58 60.73 63.60
N VAL A 491 0.01 59.58 63.96
CA VAL A 491 -0.24 59.03 65.33
C VAL A 491 -1.27 59.76 66.19
N HIS A 492 -2.40 59.08 66.48
CA HIS A 492 -2.92 58.69 67.81
C HIS A 492 -4.38 58.20 67.66
N PRO A 493 -4.96 57.47 68.65
CA PRO A 493 -4.39 56.79 69.82
C PRO A 493 -4.35 55.27 69.68
#